data_AF-A0A2E4AG60-F1
#
_entry.id   AF-A0A2E4AG60-F1
#
_cell.length_a   1.000
_cell.length_b   1.000
_cell.length_c   1.000
_cell.angle_alpha   90.00
_cell.angle_beta   90.00
_cell.angle_gamma   90.00
#
_symmetry.space_group_name_H-M   'P 1'
#
loop_
_entity.id
_entity.type
_entity.pdbx_description
1 polymer ?
#
loop_
_entity_poly.entity_id
_entity_poly.type
_entity_poly.pdbx_seq_one_letter_code
_entity_poly.pdbx_strand_id
1 'polypeptide(L)'
;MRTQFSTFTFSPTAVGPVVALMERYSYVPDSIFWFNIEPNVDRDSVHTGSIFWKAFSSRGPRIPQFTWTSATDRKGIYQPSEVGLTHPTGASVLDRIQNFQINVPDEWRLIQDHPKRGIVFQLPTAYDPEEVIIFATSVIPVVSPFECDGSFRLVYPDLTFGQ
;
A
#
# COMPACT_ATOMS: atom_id res chain seq x y z
N MET A 1 -18.36 18.38 1.97
CA MET A 1 -18.35 17.20 2.87
C MET A 1 -16.89 16.77 3.01
N ARG A 2 -16.36 16.63 4.23
CA ARG A 2 -14.97 16.21 4.47
C ARG A 2 -14.95 14.69 4.59
N THR A 3 -14.20 13.99 3.74
CA THR A 3 -14.02 12.54 3.86
C THR A 3 -13.46 12.23 5.24
N GLN A 4 -14.20 11.44 6.01
CA GLN A 4 -13.68 10.87 7.26
C GLN A 4 -12.88 9.61 6.93
N PHE A 5 -11.85 9.36 7.73
CA PHE A 5 -10.99 8.20 7.59
C PHE A 5 -11.09 7.35 8.84
N SER A 6 -11.23 6.05 8.66
CA SER A 6 -11.10 5.06 9.71
C SER A 6 -9.68 4.48 9.69
N THR A 7 -9.24 3.98 10.83
CA THR A 7 -7.92 3.37 10.99
C THR A 7 -7.97 2.21 11.96
N PHE A 8 -7.19 1.17 11.71
CA PHE A 8 -6.89 0.14 12.70
C PHE A 8 -5.49 -0.45 12.47
N THR A 9 -4.95 -1.09 13.50
CA THR A 9 -3.65 -1.76 13.45
C THR A 9 -3.83 -3.27 13.28
N PHE A 10 -2.96 -3.90 12.50
CA PHE A 10 -2.93 -5.35 12.31
C PHE A 10 -1.49 -5.86 12.23
N SER A 11 -1.29 -7.17 12.40
CA SER A 11 -0.01 -7.85 12.18
C SER A 11 -0.06 -8.70 10.91
N PRO A 12 1.09 -9.03 10.29
CA PRO A 12 1.14 -9.95 9.14
C PRO A 12 0.55 -11.33 9.41
N THR A 13 0.47 -11.74 10.68
CA THR A 13 -0.12 -13.03 11.10
C THR A 13 -1.63 -12.96 11.34
N ALA A 14 -2.25 -11.78 11.20
CA ALA A 14 -3.66 -11.53 11.51
C ALA A 14 -4.29 -10.59 10.47
N VAL A 15 -4.22 -10.96 9.19
CA VAL A 15 -4.66 -10.14 8.05
C VAL A 15 -6.17 -10.20 7.77
N GLY A 16 -6.90 -11.13 8.40
CA GLY A 16 -8.32 -11.38 8.14
C GLY A 16 -9.22 -10.13 8.12
N PRO A 17 -9.10 -9.16 9.05
CA PRO A 17 -9.89 -7.93 8.98
C PRO A 17 -9.64 -7.07 7.73
N VAL A 18 -8.41 -7.08 7.20
CA VAL A 18 -8.05 -6.35 5.98
C VAL A 18 -8.59 -7.07 4.75
N VAL A 19 -8.47 -8.40 4.71
CA VAL A 19 -9.04 -9.25 3.65
C VAL A 19 -10.56 -9.06 3.58
N ALA A 20 -11.27 -9.12 4.71
CA ALA A 20 -12.71 -8.90 4.76
C ALA A 20 -13.12 -7.50 4.26
N LEU A 21 -12.26 -6.49 4.45
CA LEU A 21 -12.48 -5.14 3.92
C LEU A 21 -12.28 -5.10 2.40
N MET A 22 -11.24 -5.76 1.87
CA MET A 22 -11.01 -5.90 0.42
C MET A 22 -12.19 -6.59 -0.27
N GLU A 23 -12.65 -7.71 0.28
CA GLU A 23 -13.78 -8.47 -0.29
C GLU A 23 -15.06 -7.64 -0.32
N ARG A 24 -15.37 -6.97 0.80
CA ARG A 24 -16.55 -6.09 0.93
C ARG A 24 -16.59 -5.00 -0.13
N TYR A 25 -15.44 -4.43 -0.48
CA TYR A 25 -15.32 -3.30 -1.38
C TYR A 25 -14.57 -3.63 -2.67
N SER A 26 -14.54 -4.91 -3.06
CA SER A 26 -13.76 -5.42 -4.21
C SER A 26 -14.19 -4.77 -5.53
N TYR A 27 -15.47 -4.42 -5.63
CA TYR A 27 -16.05 -3.73 -6.78
C TYR A 27 -17.21 -2.82 -6.38
N VAL A 28 -17.17 -1.57 -6.84
CA VAL A 28 -18.31 -0.63 -6.75
C VAL A 28 -18.49 0.04 -8.11
N PRO A 29 -19.68 -0.04 -8.74
CA PRO A 29 -19.94 0.63 -10.01
C PRO A 29 -19.73 2.15 -9.91
N ASP A 30 -19.01 2.73 -10.88
CA ASP A 30 -18.75 4.17 -11.00
C ASP A 30 -18.16 4.84 -9.73
N SER A 31 -17.58 4.05 -8.84
CA SER A 31 -16.97 4.50 -7.58
C SER A 31 -15.78 3.63 -7.20
N ILE A 32 -14.80 4.25 -6.55
CA ILE A 32 -13.56 3.60 -6.15
C ILE A 32 -13.47 3.59 -4.63
N PHE A 33 -13.25 2.40 -4.06
CA PHE A 33 -12.77 2.26 -2.69
C PHE A 33 -11.27 2.03 -2.69
N TRP A 34 -10.61 2.49 -1.62
CA TRP A 34 -9.17 2.35 -1.48
C TRP A 34 -8.78 2.30 -0.01
N PHE A 35 -7.62 1.74 0.27
CA PHE A 35 -6.98 1.88 1.57
C PHE A 35 -5.47 2.00 1.42
N ASN A 36 -4.84 2.49 2.47
CA ASN A 36 -3.41 2.52 2.64
C ASN A 36 -2.98 1.60 3.77
N ILE A 37 -1.87 0.91 3.58
CA ILE A 37 -1.12 0.22 4.61
C ILE A 37 0.18 0.99 4.79
N GLU A 38 0.45 1.37 6.03
CA GLU A 38 1.67 2.05 6.46
C GLU A 38 2.34 1.23 7.56
N PRO A 39 3.67 1.26 7.70
CA PRO A 39 4.31 0.68 8.88
C PRO A 39 3.80 1.42 10.13
N ASN A 40 3.55 0.69 11.21
CA ASN A 40 3.20 1.32 12.47
C ASN A 40 4.48 1.89 13.10
N VAL A 41 4.66 3.20 12.94
CA VAL A 41 5.84 3.93 13.42
C VAL A 41 5.40 5.03 14.35
N ASP A 42 6.24 5.34 15.34
CA ASP A 42 6.08 6.55 16.13
C ASP A 42 6.26 7.78 15.24
N ARG A 43 5.17 8.50 14.97
CA ARG A 43 5.17 9.65 14.07
C ARG A 43 5.98 10.83 14.61
N ASP A 44 6.12 10.95 15.92
CA ASP A 44 6.92 12.02 16.52
C ASP A 44 8.42 11.78 16.28
N SER A 45 8.83 10.52 16.16
CA SER A 45 10.20 10.10 15.81
C SER A 45 10.57 10.29 14.33
N VAL A 46 9.58 10.51 13.44
CA VAL A 46 9.83 10.69 12.00
C VAL A 46 10.57 12.01 11.72
N HIS A 47 10.44 13.01 12.61
CA HIS A 47 11.08 14.31 12.49
C HIS A 47 12.53 14.35 13.01
N THR A 48 12.92 13.40 13.87
CA THR A 48 14.27 13.25 14.40
C THR A 48 15.05 12.31 13.51
N GLY A 49 15.59 12.84 12.39
CA GLY A 49 16.22 12.07 11.31
C GLY A 49 16.91 10.77 11.73
N SER A 50 16.21 9.64 11.55
CA SER A 50 16.74 8.28 11.71
C SER A 50 18.08 8.15 10.98
N ILE A 51 19.14 7.67 11.65
CA ILE A 51 20.52 7.59 11.11
C ILE A 51 20.58 6.93 9.71
N PHE A 52 19.59 6.10 9.37
CA PHE A 52 19.45 5.41 8.09
C PHE A 52 18.92 6.29 6.93
N TRP A 53 18.51 7.54 7.15
CA TRP A 53 17.86 8.39 6.15
C TRP A 53 18.69 8.68 4.89
N LYS A 54 20.02 8.65 5.00
CA LYS A 54 20.94 8.99 3.87
C LYS A 54 20.83 8.02 2.70
N ALA A 55 20.47 6.75 2.96
CA ALA A 55 20.25 5.75 1.91
C ALA A 55 18.85 5.82 1.29
N PHE A 56 17.93 6.59 1.90
CA PHE A 56 16.50 6.57 1.59
C PHE A 56 15.93 7.94 1.18
N SER A 57 16.69 9.02 1.00
CA SER A 57 16.04 10.27 0.57
C SER A 57 16.89 11.32 -0.16
N SER A 58 16.26 11.93 -1.16
CA SER A 58 16.48 13.29 -1.68
C SER A 58 15.36 14.28 -1.28
N ARG A 59 14.37 13.86 -0.45
CA ARG A 59 13.09 14.57 -0.20
C ARG A 59 12.64 14.61 1.27
N GLY A 60 13.49 14.22 2.21
CA GLY A 60 13.16 14.15 3.63
C GLY A 60 12.42 12.86 4.01
N PRO A 61 12.18 12.65 5.32
CA PRO A 61 11.59 11.43 5.84
C PRO A 61 10.13 11.30 5.41
N ARG A 62 9.82 10.30 4.57
CA ARG A 62 8.46 9.95 4.15
C ARG A 62 8.15 8.52 4.54
N ILE A 63 7.10 8.32 5.32
CA ILE A 63 6.57 6.99 5.64
C ILE A 63 6.14 6.31 4.34
N PRO A 64 6.64 5.10 4.01
CA PRO A 64 6.19 4.38 2.85
C PRO A 64 4.72 3.97 3.01
N GLN A 65 4.01 3.92 1.89
CA GLN A 65 2.59 3.68 1.83
C GLN A 65 2.30 2.69 0.70
N PHE A 66 1.67 1.58 1.05
CA PHE A 66 1.09 0.65 0.08
C PHE A 66 -0.39 0.98 -0.07
N THR A 67 -0.84 1.32 -1.27
CA THR A 67 -2.24 1.61 -1.56
C THR A 67 -2.84 0.47 -2.36
N TRP A 68 -4.01 -0.01 -1.97
CA TRP A 68 -4.85 -0.84 -2.82
C TRP A 68 -6.07 -0.03 -3.25
N THR A 69 -6.48 -0.22 -4.50
CA THR A 69 -7.63 0.43 -5.13
C THR A 69 -8.55 -0.65 -5.70
N SER A 70 -9.84 -0.57 -5.38
CA SER A 70 -10.85 -1.52 -5.86
C SER A 70 -11.00 -1.49 -7.38
N ALA A 71 -11.50 -2.58 -7.95
CA ALA A 71 -11.99 -2.52 -9.32
C ALA A 71 -13.24 -1.61 -9.37
N THR A 72 -13.50 -1.04 -10.54
CA THR A 72 -14.67 -0.19 -10.78
C THR A 72 -15.01 -0.16 -12.27
N ASP A 73 -16.17 0.39 -12.61
CA ASP A 73 -16.42 0.87 -13.97
C ASP A 73 -16.13 2.37 -14.02
N ARG A 74 -15.56 2.83 -15.13
CA ARG A 74 -15.43 4.25 -15.42
C ARG A 74 -15.99 4.54 -16.79
N LYS A 75 -17.13 5.23 -16.85
CA LYS A 75 -17.84 5.53 -18.11
C LYS A 75 -18.15 4.24 -18.90
N GLY A 76 -18.58 3.18 -18.21
CA GLY A 76 -18.91 1.89 -18.81
C GLY A 76 -17.71 1.05 -19.25
N ILE A 77 -16.49 1.41 -18.84
CA ILE A 77 -15.27 0.63 -19.11
C ILE A 77 -14.72 0.10 -17.79
N TYR A 78 -14.63 -1.22 -17.68
CA TYR A 78 -14.04 -1.90 -16.52
C TYR A 78 -12.59 -1.44 -16.28
N GLN A 79 -12.32 -1.04 -15.05
CA GLN A 79 -11.01 -0.70 -14.51
C GLN A 79 -10.65 -1.77 -13.46
N PRO A 80 -9.60 -2.58 -13.70
CA PRO A 80 -9.16 -3.58 -12.74
C PRO A 80 -8.63 -2.95 -11.45
N SER A 81 -8.55 -3.74 -10.38
CA SER A 81 -7.89 -3.33 -9.15
C SER A 81 -6.41 -3.00 -9.38
N GLU A 82 -5.89 -2.05 -8.62
CA GLU A 82 -4.49 -1.64 -8.68
C GLU A 82 -3.89 -1.59 -7.28
N VAL A 83 -2.60 -1.88 -7.20
CA VAL A 83 -1.79 -1.64 -6.01
C VAL A 83 -0.65 -0.70 -6.33
N GLY A 84 -0.37 0.21 -5.41
CA GLY A 84 0.70 1.19 -5.53
C GLY A 84 1.62 1.16 -4.33
N LEU A 85 2.93 1.27 -4.54
CA LEU A 85 3.91 1.43 -3.48
C LEU A 85 4.58 2.79 -3.60
N THR A 86 4.21 3.70 -2.70
CA THR A 86 4.87 4.98 -2.54
C THR A 86 5.94 4.87 -1.48
N HIS A 87 7.20 5.22 -1.81
CA HIS A 87 8.33 5.03 -0.92
C HIS A 87 9.31 6.21 -0.99
N PRO A 88 10.16 6.39 0.03
CA PRO A 88 11.23 7.40 0.00
C PRO A 88 12.48 6.91 -0.77
N THR A 89 12.66 5.59 -0.92
CA THR A 89 13.76 4.97 -1.68
C THR A 89 13.85 5.59 -3.07
N GLY A 90 15.05 5.95 -3.54
CA GLY A 90 15.24 6.63 -4.82
C GLY A 90 14.94 5.73 -6.03
N ALA A 91 15.80 5.74 -7.04
CA ALA A 91 15.71 4.78 -8.14
C ALA A 91 15.89 3.33 -7.64
N SER A 92 15.50 2.34 -8.47
CA SER A 92 15.76 0.91 -8.25
C SER A 92 15.00 0.24 -7.09
N VAL A 93 13.75 0.63 -6.85
CA VAL A 93 12.90 -0.06 -5.86
C VAL A 93 12.61 -1.51 -6.25
N LEU A 94 12.37 -1.81 -7.52
CA LEU A 94 12.15 -3.18 -7.99
C LEU A 94 13.38 -4.06 -7.75
N ASP A 95 14.58 -3.56 -8.06
CA ASP A 95 15.84 -4.26 -7.78
C ASP A 95 15.98 -4.54 -6.27
N ARG A 96 15.60 -3.58 -5.42
CA ARG A 96 15.61 -3.78 -3.97
C ARG A 96 14.61 -4.86 -3.53
N ILE A 97 13.39 -4.86 -4.05
CA ILE A 97 12.38 -5.90 -3.76
C ILE A 97 12.93 -7.29 -4.12
N GLN A 98 13.53 -7.42 -5.30
CA GLN A 98 14.16 -8.66 -5.78
C GLN A 98 15.36 -9.09 -4.92
N ASN A 99 16.21 -8.16 -4.51
CA ASN A 99 17.37 -8.44 -3.65
C ASN A 99 16.97 -8.97 -2.26
N PHE A 100 15.77 -8.61 -1.79
CA PHE A 100 15.18 -9.15 -0.56
C PHE A 100 14.35 -10.42 -0.79
N GLN A 101 14.42 -10.99 -2.01
CA GLN A 101 13.72 -12.21 -2.42
C GLN A 101 12.20 -12.13 -2.25
N ILE A 102 11.64 -10.91 -2.35
CA ILE A 102 10.21 -10.69 -2.39
C ILE A 102 9.77 -10.81 -3.84
N ASN A 103 8.92 -11.78 -4.12
CA ASN A 103 8.38 -11.98 -5.46
C ASN A 103 7.14 -11.09 -5.64
N VAL A 104 7.11 -10.34 -6.75
CA VAL A 104 5.86 -9.78 -7.26
C VAL A 104 5.17 -10.92 -8.00
N PRO A 105 3.87 -11.19 -7.75
CA PRO A 105 3.16 -12.24 -8.48
C PRO A 105 3.21 -12.00 -10.00
N ASP A 106 3.41 -13.07 -10.78
CA ASP A 106 3.69 -12.98 -12.23
C ASP A 106 2.50 -12.41 -13.03
N GLU A 107 1.29 -12.59 -12.53
CA GLU A 107 0.04 -12.11 -13.12
C GLU A 107 -0.16 -10.60 -12.92
N TRP A 108 0.62 -9.95 -12.04
CA TRP A 108 0.50 -8.53 -11.78
C TRP A 108 1.25 -7.74 -12.85
N ARG A 109 0.51 -6.92 -13.59
CA ARG A 109 1.11 -6.12 -14.68
C ARG A 109 1.67 -4.83 -14.14
N LEU A 110 2.99 -4.60 -14.30
CA LEU A 110 3.62 -3.32 -14.00
C LEU A 110 3.03 -2.20 -14.89
N ILE A 111 2.44 -1.19 -14.28
CA ILE A 111 1.87 -0.01 -14.96
C ILE A 111 2.80 1.19 -14.87
N GLN A 112 3.44 1.37 -13.72
CA GLN A 112 4.35 2.47 -13.48
C GLN A 112 5.50 2.01 -12.59
N ASP A 113 6.73 2.35 -12.96
CA ASP A 113 7.86 2.40 -12.06
C ASP A 113 8.49 3.79 -12.19
N HIS A 114 8.34 4.60 -11.15
CA HIS A 114 8.82 5.98 -11.19
C HIS A 114 9.54 6.35 -9.89
N PRO A 115 10.80 6.81 -9.97
CA PRO A 115 11.67 7.02 -8.80
C PRO A 115 11.17 8.09 -7.81
N LYS A 116 10.16 8.90 -8.19
CA LYS A 116 9.53 9.90 -7.31
C LYS A 116 8.07 9.63 -6.99
N ARG A 117 7.40 8.79 -7.78
CA ARG A 117 5.93 8.57 -7.68
C ARG A 117 5.61 7.17 -7.15
N GLY A 118 6.62 6.31 -7.04
CA GLY A 118 6.45 4.94 -6.63
C GLY A 118 6.12 4.02 -7.80
N ILE A 119 5.82 2.78 -7.43
CA ILE A 119 5.48 1.69 -8.34
C ILE A 119 3.96 1.51 -8.35
N VAL A 120 3.39 1.10 -9.48
CA VAL A 120 1.99 0.70 -9.60
C VAL A 120 1.90 -0.58 -10.39
N PHE A 121 1.17 -1.55 -9.84
CA PHE A 121 0.79 -2.78 -10.51
C PHE A 121 -0.72 -2.83 -10.69
N GLN A 122 -1.15 -3.31 -11.85
CA GLN A 122 -2.52 -3.73 -12.08
C GLN A 122 -2.65 -5.20 -11.70
N LEU A 123 -3.69 -5.52 -10.93
CA LEU A 123 -4.02 -6.89 -10.56
C LEU A 123 -4.84 -7.57 -11.68
N PRO A 124 -4.77 -8.91 -11.81
CA PRO A 124 -5.68 -9.66 -12.67
C PRO A 124 -7.13 -9.51 -12.20
N THR A 125 -8.10 -9.92 -13.02
CA THR A 125 -9.53 -9.84 -12.64
C THR A 125 -9.87 -10.68 -11.41
N ALA A 126 -9.19 -11.81 -11.23
CA ALA A 126 -9.27 -12.64 -10.05
C ALA A 126 -7.88 -12.75 -9.42
N TYR A 127 -7.77 -12.41 -8.15
CA TYR A 127 -6.55 -12.48 -7.33
C TYR A 127 -6.94 -12.86 -5.90
N ASP A 128 -5.98 -13.38 -5.14
CA ASP A 128 -6.14 -13.64 -3.72
C ASP A 128 -5.91 -12.34 -2.91
N PRO A 129 -6.91 -11.83 -2.17
CA PRO A 129 -6.71 -10.68 -1.30
C PRO A 129 -5.60 -10.89 -0.26
N GLU A 130 -5.42 -12.11 0.25
CA GLU A 130 -4.39 -12.42 1.23
C GLU A 130 -2.98 -12.25 0.64
N GLU A 131 -2.76 -12.71 -0.60
CA GLU A 131 -1.50 -12.51 -1.32
C GLU A 131 -1.14 -11.02 -1.46
N VAL A 132 -2.14 -10.17 -1.74
CA VAL A 132 -1.95 -8.71 -1.82
C VAL A 132 -1.46 -8.14 -0.48
N ILE A 133 -2.03 -8.58 0.64
CA ILE A 133 -1.65 -8.08 1.97
C ILE A 133 -0.31 -8.64 2.42
N ILE A 134 0.00 -9.90 2.10
CA ILE A 134 1.30 -10.51 2.35
C ILE A 134 2.39 -9.77 1.57
N PHE A 135 2.14 -9.46 0.30
CA PHE A 135 3.05 -8.65 -0.51
C PHE A 135 3.27 -7.26 0.11
N ALA A 136 2.19 -6.57 0.50
CA ALA A 136 2.26 -5.25 1.13
C ALA A 136 3.09 -5.25 2.42
N THR A 137 2.83 -6.20 3.32
CA THR A 137 3.52 -6.32 4.61
C THR A 137 4.96 -6.83 4.48
N SER A 138 5.28 -7.54 3.40
CA SER A 138 6.66 -7.93 3.08
C SER A 138 7.48 -6.78 2.50
N VAL A 139 6.88 -5.97 1.62
CA VAL A 139 7.61 -4.92 0.89
C VAL A 139 7.83 -3.65 1.71
N ILE A 140 6.87 -3.27 2.56
CA ILE A 140 6.95 -2.04 3.35
C ILE A 140 8.23 -2.00 4.23
N PRO A 141 8.59 -3.04 5.01
CA PRO A 141 9.81 -3.02 5.81
C PRO A 141 11.09 -2.81 4.99
N VAL A 142 11.13 -3.36 3.78
CA VAL A 142 12.30 -3.26 2.89
C VAL A 142 12.50 -1.84 2.35
N VAL A 143 11.43 -1.08 2.17
CA VAL A 143 11.47 0.30 1.67
C VAL A 143 11.29 1.36 2.76
N SER A 144 11.14 0.95 4.01
CA SER A 144 11.00 1.82 5.17
C SER A 144 12.37 2.18 5.76
N PRO A 145 12.69 3.47 5.94
CA PRO A 145 13.85 3.91 6.73
C PRO A 145 13.58 3.94 8.24
N PHE A 146 12.37 3.58 8.67
CA PHE A 146 11.91 3.65 10.05
C PHE A 146 11.84 2.25 10.66
N GLU A 147 12.22 2.15 11.94
CA GLU A 147 11.99 0.95 12.73
C GLU A 147 10.48 0.68 12.82
N CYS A 148 10.09 -0.54 12.48
CA CYS A 148 8.72 -1.02 12.55
C CYS A 148 8.69 -2.15 13.58
N ASP A 149 7.73 -2.11 14.50
CA ASP A 149 7.54 -3.13 15.53
C ASP A 149 6.95 -4.45 14.98
N GLY A 150 6.79 -4.54 13.66
CA GLY A 150 6.17 -5.67 12.96
C GLY A 150 4.66 -5.53 12.80
N SER A 151 4.05 -4.43 13.26
CA SER A 151 2.64 -4.11 13.03
C SER A 151 2.45 -3.02 11.98
N PHE A 152 1.25 -2.96 11.41
CA PHE A 152 0.90 -2.08 10.30
C PHE A 152 -0.38 -1.33 10.61
N ARG A 153 -0.45 -0.09 10.16
CA ARG A 153 -1.66 0.73 10.26
C ARG A 153 -2.38 0.74 8.92
N LEU A 154 -3.64 0.34 8.92
CA LEU A 154 -4.56 0.51 7.80
C LEU A 154 -5.27 1.86 7.91
N VAL A 155 -5.39 2.60 6.80
CA VAL A 155 -6.16 3.85 6.71
C VAL A 155 -7.07 3.79 5.50
N TYR A 156 -8.36 4.05 5.67
CA TYR A 156 -9.35 3.94 4.58
C TYR A 156 -10.49 4.94 4.77
N PRO A 157 -11.18 5.36 3.69
CA PRO A 157 -12.31 6.27 3.80
C PRO A 157 -13.48 5.57 4.50
N ASP A 158 -14.07 6.25 5.47
CA ASP A 158 -15.26 5.77 6.16
C ASP A 158 -16.49 6.03 5.29
N LEU A 159 -16.99 4.98 4.64
CA LEU A 159 -18.16 5.04 3.78
C LEU A 159 -19.50 4.91 4.53
N THR A 160 -19.47 4.72 5.86
CA THR A 160 -20.69 4.60 6.68
C THR A 160 -21.23 5.96 7.13
N PHE A 161 -20.38 6.99 7.18
CA PHE A 161 -20.78 8.37 7.46
C PHE A 161 -21.19 9.07 6.16
N GLY A 162 -22.44 8.86 5.74
CA GLY A 162 -22.98 9.53 4.55
C GLY A 162 -24.22 8.87 3.92
N GLN A 163 -24.69 7.75 4.48
CA GLN A 163 -26.02 7.21 4.20
C GLN A 163 -27.00 7.61 5.32
#